data_AF-A0A959Y1Z4-F1
#
_entry.id   AF-A0A959Y1Z4-F1
#
_cell.length_a   1.000
_cell.length_b   1.000
_cell.length_c   1.000
_cell.angle_alpha   90.00
_cell.angle_beta   90.00
_cell.angle_gamma   90.00
#
_symmetry.space_group_name_H-M   'P 1'
#
loop_
_entity.id
_entity.type
_entity.pdbx_description
1 polymer ?
#
loop_
_entity_poly.entity_id
_entity_poly.type
_entity_poly.pdbx_seq_one_letter_code
_entity_poly.pdbx_strand_id
1 'polypeptide(L)'
;MEVLGANDQNLRIIRGFFPKLSIVARGHMVKVIGAEEDIVVFAERFEQLLQHVERYHELPRKVLDDIMSDGAAMQDEGEESGVIVHGNAGLRVKARTPNQQRLVEAVRSHDMVFAIGPAGTGKTYTAVALAVKALKERQVRRIILT
;
A
#
# COMPACT_ATOMS: atom_id res chain seq x y z
N MET A 1 -10.94 -11.36 9.05
CA MET A 1 -11.30 -10.53 10.23
C MET A 1 -10.25 -9.45 10.56
N GLU A 2 -9.04 -9.55 10.00
CA GLU A 2 -7.99 -8.51 10.13
C GLU A 2 -8.43 -7.12 9.66
N VAL A 3 -9.35 -7.02 8.70
CA VAL A 3 -9.92 -5.75 8.22
C VAL A 3 -10.58 -4.93 9.32
N LEU A 4 -11.24 -5.56 10.31
CA LEU A 4 -11.95 -4.86 11.39
C LEU A 4 -10.99 -4.24 12.43
N GLY A 5 -9.75 -4.75 12.48
CA GLY A 5 -8.71 -4.31 13.42
C GLY A 5 -8.99 -4.74 14.87
N ALA A 6 -7.99 -4.56 15.74
CA ALA A 6 -8.15 -4.82 17.17
C ALA A 6 -9.24 -3.93 17.77
N ASN A 7 -10.13 -4.49 18.59
CA ASN A 7 -11.25 -3.77 19.24
C ASN A 7 -12.12 -2.95 18.27
N ASP A 8 -12.32 -3.44 17.04
CA ASP A 8 -13.13 -2.79 16.00
C ASP A 8 -12.63 -1.37 15.62
N GLN A 9 -11.34 -1.09 15.80
CA GLN A 9 -10.78 0.24 15.55
C GLN A 9 -10.98 0.70 14.08
N ASN A 10 -10.82 -0.21 13.12
CA ASN A 10 -10.99 0.11 11.70
C ASN A 10 -12.47 0.24 11.35
N LEU A 11 -13.33 -0.57 11.99
CA LEU A 11 -14.78 -0.48 11.82
C LEU A 11 -15.32 0.89 12.25
N ARG A 12 -14.76 1.50 13.30
CA ARG A 12 -15.13 2.86 13.71
C ARG A 12 -14.78 3.90 12.65
N ILE A 13 -13.63 3.75 12.00
CA ILE A 13 -13.20 4.66 10.92
C ILE A 13 -14.11 4.49 9.71
N ILE A 14 -14.37 3.24 9.29
CA ILE A 14 -15.25 2.90 8.18
C ILE A 14 -16.66 3.47 8.38
N ARG A 15 -17.20 3.41 9.61
CA ARG A 15 -18.49 4.04 9.95
C ARG A 15 -18.48 5.57 9.74
N GLY A 16 -17.34 6.22 9.90
CA GLY A 16 -17.20 7.66 9.66
C GLY A 16 -17.39 8.04 8.19
N PHE A 17 -17.02 7.16 7.25
CA PHE A 17 -17.21 7.38 5.82
C PHE A 17 -18.64 7.13 5.35
N PHE A 18 -19.40 6.31 6.08
CA PHE A 18 -20.79 5.97 5.77
C PHE A 18 -21.74 6.30 6.92
N PRO A 19 -21.93 7.59 7.27
CA PRO A 19 -22.75 7.99 8.42
C PRO A 19 -24.23 7.62 8.28
N LYS A 20 -24.70 7.38 7.04
CA LYS A 20 -26.08 6.98 6.73
C LYS A 20 -26.32 5.47 6.86
N LEU A 21 -25.26 4.66 6.97
CA LEU A 21 -25.35 3.21 7.08
C LEU A 21 -25.25 2.76 8.54
N SER A 22 -26.11 1.83 8.93
CA SER A 22 -25.97 1.08 10.18
C SER A 22 -25.15 -0.19 9.91
N ILE A 23 -23.89 -0.17 10.38
CA ILE A 23 -22.91 -1.24 10.15
C ILE A 23 -22.66 -2.00 11.47
N VAL A 24 -23.01 -3.28 11.52
CA VAL A 24 -22.86 -4.15 12.68
C VAL A 24 -22.00 -5.35 12.33
N ALA A 25 -20.85 -5.50 12.99
CA ALA A 25 -20.02 -6.70 12.88
C ALA A 25 -20.30 -7.64 14.07
N ARG A 26 -20.52 -8.94 13.80
CA ARG A 26 -20.63 -10.00 14.80
C ARG A 26 -19.92 -11.25 14.28
N GLY A 27 -18.80 -11.62 14.91
CA GLY A 27 -17.99 -12.73 14.42
C GLY A 27 -17.58 -12.50 12.97
N HIS A 28 -17.80 -13.49 12.10
CA HIS A 28 -17.48 -13.39 10.68
C HIS A 28 -18.54 -12.72 9.81
N MET A 29 -19.60 -12.15 10.41
CA MET A 29 -20.70 -11.52 9.69
C MET A 29 -20.67 -10.00 9.86
N VAL A 30 -20.74 -9.27 8.75
CA VAL A 30 -20.98 -7.82 8.72
C VAL A 30 -22.38 -7.60 8.17
N LYS A 31 -23.26 -7.03 9.00
CA LYS A 31 -24.61 -6.63 8.61
C LYS A 31 -24.63 -5.13 8.34
N VAL A 32 -25.14 -4.74 7.18
CA VAL A 32 -25.25 -3.33 6.74
C VAL A 32 -26.71 -3.03 6.45
N ILE A 33 -27.21 -1.89 6.94
CA ILE A 33 -28.59 -1.44 6.75
C ILE A 33 -28.57 0.04 6.37
N GLY A 34 -29.27 0.42 5.31
CA GLY A 34 -29.33 1.80 4.83
C GLY A 34 -29.88 1.88 3.40
N ALA A 35 -29.60 2.97 2.70
CA ALA A 35 -29.98 3.14 1.30
C ALA A 35 -29.21 2.15 0.40
N GLU A 36 -29.88 1.60 -0.61
CA GLU A 36 -29.30 0.60 -1.51
C GLU A 36 -28.06 1.12 -2.23
N GLU A 37 -28.08 2.38 -2.69
CA GLU A 37 -26.93 3.06 -3.30
C GLU A 37 -25.71 3.11 -2.38
N ASP A 38 -25.91 3.47 -1.11
CA ASP A 38 -24.85 3.53 -0.11
C ASP A 38 -24.32 2.13 0.24
N ILE A 39 -25.19 1.11 0.27
CA ILE A 39 -24.82 -0.28 0.53
C ILE A 39 -23.94 -0.84 -0.60
N VAL A 40 -24.29 -0.56 -1.85
CA VAL A 40 -23.51 -1.01 -3.02
C VAL A 40 -22.10 -0.42 -2.98
N VAL A 41 -21.98 0.88 -2.76
CA VAL A 41 -20.67 1.56 -2.64
C VAL A 41 -19.86 1.04 -1.45
N PHE A 42 -20.53 0.79 -0.31
CA PHE A 42 -19.87 0.18 0.85
C PHE A 42 -19.34 -1.22 0.52
N ALA A 43 -20.15 -2.07 -0.12
CA ALA A 43 -19.77 -3.44 -0.43
C ALA A 43 -18.54 -3.48 -1.35
N GLU A 44 -18.52 -2.65 -2.39
CA GLU A 44 -17.39 -2.54 -3.32
C GLU A 44 -16.09 -2.12 -2.59
N ARG A 45 -16.15 -1.06 -1.78
CA ARG A 45 -14.97 -0.58 -1.02
C ARG A 45 -14.52 -1.60 0.04
N PHE A 46 -15.47 -2.29 0.67
CA PHE A 46 -15.17 -3.29 1.68
C PHE A 46 -14.50 -4.52 1.06
N GLU A 47 -14.90 -4.91 -0.15
CA GLU A 47 -14.26 -5.97 -0.92
C GLU A 47 -12.81 -5.61 -1.29
N GLN A 48 -12.54 -4.38 -1.71
CA GLN A 48 -11.18 -3.90 -1.98
C GLN A 48 -10.28 -3.97 -0.73
N LEU A 49 -10.80 -3.65 0.45
CA LEU A 49 -10.06 -3.83 1.70
C LEU A 49 -9.76 -5.29 1.99
N LEU A 50 -10.72 -6.19 1.76
CA LEU A 50 -10.52 -7.63 1.95
C LEU A 50 -9.41 -8.15 1.03
N GLN A 51 -9.44 -7.78 -0.26
CA GLN A 51 -8.42 -8.15 -1.23
C GLN A 51 -7.03 -7.62 -0.83
N HIS A 52 -6.94 -6.37 -0.37
CA HIS A 52 -5.67 -5.80 0.09
C HIS A 52 -5.10 -6.58 1.28
N VAL A 53 -5.93 -6.88 2.28
CA VAL A 53 -5.50 -7.61 3.47
C VAL A 53 -5.11 -9.04 3.12
N GLU A 54 -5.83 -9.70 2.21
CA GLU A 54 -5.47 -11.04 1.74
C GLU A 54 -4.12 -11.05 1.01
N ARG A 55 -3.83 -10.01 0.20
CA ARG A 55 -2.58 -9.91 -0.58
C ARG A 55 -1.37 -9.52 0.27
N TYR A 56 -1.55 -8.63 1.25
CA TYR A 56 -0.44 -7.99 1.97
C TYR A 56 -0.37 -8.32 3.47
N HIS A 57 -1.37 -9.01 4.05
CA HIS A 57 -1.48 -9.33 5.48
C HIS A 57 -1.34 -8.11 6.43
N GLU A 58 -1.56 -6.89 5.91
CA GLU A 58 -1.54 -5.65 6.67
C GLU A 58 -2.64 -4.72 6.15
N LEU A 59 -3.19 -3.88 7.03
CA LEU A 59 -4.10 -2.80 6.64
C LEU A 59 -3.66 -1.46 7.25
N PRO A 60 -2.78 -0.72 6.55
CA PRO A 60 -2.39 0.62 6.99
C PRO A 60 -3.57 1.59 6.96
N ARG A 61 -3.62 2.50 7.95
CA ARG A 61 -4.68 3.52 8.03
C ARG A 61 -4.83 4.34 6.75
N LYS A 62 -3.71 4.70 6.11
CA LYS A 62 -3.74 5.46 4.86
C LYS A 62 -4.43 4.69 3.72
N VAL A 63 -4.16 3.39 3.59
CA VAL A 63 -4.81 2.55 2.58
C VAL A 63 -6.30 2.42 2.85
N LEU A 64 -6.69 2.26 4.13
CA LEU A 64 -8.08 2.28 4.53
C LEU A 64 -8.75 3.60 4.15
N ASP A 65 -8.15 4.72 4.53
CA ASP A 65 -8.67 6.07 4.26
C ASP A 65 -8.80 6.30 2.74
N ASP A 66 -7.78 5.93 1.94
CA ASP A 66 -7.77 6.08 0.47
C ASP A 66 -8.90 5.26 -0.19
N ILE A 67 -9.04 3.97 0.15
CA ILE A 67 -10.10 3.09 -0.39
C ILE A 67 -11.49 3.58 0.05
N MET A 68 -11.62 4.05 1.29
CA MET A 68 -12.90 4.44 1.89
C MET A 68 -13.36 5.85 1.52
N SER A 69 -12.50 6.73 1.00
CA SER A 69 -12.87 8.10 0.63
C SER A 69 -13.24 8.23 -0.84
N ASP A 70 -12.33 7.86 -1.75
CA ASP A 70 -12.47 8.23 -3.15
C ASP A 70 -13.27 7.23 -4.00
N GLY A 71 -13.53 6.01 -3.52
CA GLY A 71 -14.10 4.97 -4.39
C GLY A 71 -13.27 4.76 -5.65
N ALA A 72 -12.03 5.24 -5.63
CA ALA A 72 -11.04 4.86 -6.59
C ALA A 72 -10.83 3.39 -6.32
N ALA A 73 -11.48 2.58 -7.15
CA ALA A 73 -10.89 1.34 -7.61
C ALA A 73 -9.38 1.56 -7.55
N MET A 74 -8.71 0.78 -6.72
CA MET A 74 -7.34 0.42 -7.04
C MET A 74 -7.46 -0.22 -8.43
N GLN A 75 -7.47 0.61 -9.47
CA GLN A 75 -7.19 0.22 -10.82
C GLN A 75 -5.79 -0.32 -10.71
N ASP A 76 -5.72 -1.64 -10.54
CA ASP A 76 -4.55 -2.49 -10.49
C ASP A 76 -3.80 -2.47 -11.85
N GLU A 77 -4.00 -1.45 -12.69
CA GLU A 77 -3.61 -1.46 -14.10
C GLU A 77 -2.75 -0.27 -14.55
N GLY A 78 -2.27 0.61 -13.65
CA GLY A 78 -1.44 1.76 -14.07
C GLY A 78 -0.29 2.20 -13.16
N GLU A 79 -0.31 1.89 -11.87
CA GLU A 79 0.57 2.55 -10.88
C GLU A 79 1.55 1.62 -10.12
N GLU A 80 1.72 0.37 -10.53
CA GLU A 80 2.89 -0.41 -10.09
C GLU A 80 4.20 0.05 -10.74
N SER A 81 4.12 0.82 -11.83
CA SER A 81 5.29 1.35 -12.53
C SER A 81 6.11 2.25 -11.61
N GLY A 82 7.18 1.69 -11.06
CA GLY A 82 8.18 2.42 -10.26
C GLY A 82 8.05 2.25 -8.75
N VAL A 83 7.14 1.43 -8.21
CA VAL A 83 7.22 1.01 -6.79
C VAL A 83 8.40 0.06 -6.63
N ILE A 84 9.28 0.39 -5.69
CA ILE A 84 10.50 -0.38 -5.40
C ILE A 84 10.22 -1.35 -4.26
N VAL A 85 9.74 -0.85 -3.13
CA VAL A 85 9.48 -1.67 -1.95
C VAL A 85 8.38 -1.05 -1.09
N HIS A 86 7.61 -1.91 -0.43
CA HIS A 86 6.71 -1.51 0.64
C HIS A 86 7.48 -1.53 1.96
N GLY A 87 7.63 -0.34 2.57
CA GLY A 87 8.21 -0.15 3.89
C GLY A 87 7.21 -0.44 5.00
N ASN A 88 7.58 -0.13 6.24
CA ASN A 88 6.72 -0.33 7.41
C ASN A 88 5.42 0.49 7.29
N ALA A 89 4.32 -0.07 7.80
CA ALA A 89 2.98 0.54 7.72
C ALA A 89 2.53 0.83 6.27
N GLY A 90 2.91 -0.03 5.33
CA GLY A 90 2.52 0.06 3.91
C GLY A 90 3.01 1.28 3.15
N LEU A 91 4.03 1.99 3.65
CA LEU A 91 4.62 3.12 2.94
C LEU A 91 5.26 2.66 1.62
N ARG A 92 4.68 3.08 0.49
CA ARG A 92 5.18 2.78 -0.86
C ARG A 92 6.43 3.63 -1.16
N VAL A 93 7.59 2.99 -1.26
CA VAL A 93 8.81 3.63 -1.75
C VAL A 93 8.85 3.52 -3.27
N LYS A 94 8.76 4.66 -3.96
CA LYS A 94 8.71 4.72 -5.44
C LYS A 94 9.78 5.64 -6.03
N ALA A 95 10.28 5.29 -7.21
CA ALA A 95 11.09 6.18 -8.03
C ALA A 95 10.19 7.27 -8.63
N ARG A 96 10.32 8.50 -8.13
CA ARG A 96 9.46 9.63 -8.51
C ARG A 96 9.99 10.43 -9.69
N THR A 97 11.31 10.54 -9.80
CA THR A 97 11.96 11.35 -10.84
C THR A 97 12.54 10.47 -11.94
N PRO A 98 12.71 10.99 -13.17
CA PRO A 98 13.33 10.24 -14.26
C PRO A 98 14.72 9.70 -13.91
N ASN A 99 15.51 10.44 -13.14
CA ASN A 99 16.84 9.98 -12.71
C ASN A 99 16.77 8.84 -11.68
N GLN A 100 15.74 8.82 -10.82
CA GLN A 100 15.52 7.68 -9.94
C GLN A 100 15.05 6.45 -10.71
N GLN A 101 14.22 6.63 -11.74
CA GLN A 101 13.81 5.53 -12.62
C GLN A 101 15.00 4.95 -13.39
N ARG A 102 15.88 5.81 -13.91
CA ARG A 102 17.15 5.38 -14.54
C ARG A 102 18.04 4.61 -13.57
N LEU A 103 18.13 5.03 -12.31
CA LEU A 103 18.86 4.29 -11.28
C LEU A 103 18.26 2.89 -11.06
N VAL A 104 16.93 2.78 -10.97
CA VAL A 104 16.25 1.48 -10.82
C VAL A 104 16.54 0.56 -12.01
N GLU A 105 16.49 1.09 -13.24
CA GLU A 105 16.74 0.29 -14.44
C GLU A 105 18.22 -0.10 -14.60
N ALA A 106 19.14 0.81 -14.26
CA ALA A 106 20.57 0.53 -14.28
C ALA A 106 20.94 -0.64 -13.35
N VAL A 107 20.36 -0.69 -12.14
CA VAL A 107 20.62 -1.76 -11.16
C VAL A 107 20.15 -3.14 -11.64
N ARG A 108 19.19 -3.22 -12.58
CA ARG A 108 18.73 -4.50 -13.14
C ARG A 108 19.67 -5.09 -14.18
N SER A 109 20.43 -4.23 -14.85
CA SER A 109 21.23 -4.57 -16.03
C SER A 109 22.74 -4.50 -15.79
N HIS A 110 23.17 -3.97 -14.64
CA HIS A 110 24.58 -3.75 -14.32
C HIS A 110 24.91 -4.22 -12.90
N ASP A 111 26.03 -4.91 -12.74
CA ASP A 111 26.53 -5.37 -11.43
C ASP A 111 27.00 -4.22 -10.53
N MET A 112 27.40 -3.08 -11.12
CA MET A 112 27.90 -1.90 -10.42
C MET A 112 27.31 -0.63 -11.02
N VAL A 113 26.74 0.22 -10.17
CA VAL A 113 26.09 1.48 -10.57
C VAL A 113 26.61 2.65 -9.75
N PHE A 114 27.07 3.70 -10.42
CA PHE A 114 27.47 4.96 -9.80
C PHE A 114 26.37 6.01 -9.97
N ALA A 115 25.71 6.39 -8.88
CA ALA A 115 24.70 7.44 -8.88
C ALA A 115 25.32 8.78 -8.46
N ILE A 116 25.45 9.71 -9.41
CA ILE A 116 26.02 11.05 -9.17
C ILE A 116 24.91 12.09 -9.18
N GLY A 117 24.96 13.04 -8.24
CA GLY A 117 24.07 14.20 -8.27
C GLY A 117 24.04 14.99 -6.96
N PRO A 118 23.37 16.15 -6.93
CA PRO A 118 23.32 17.05 -5.78
C PRO A 118 22.75 16.39 -4.51
N ALA A 119 23.04 16.94 -3.34
CA ALA A 119 22.41 16.51 -2.09
C ALA A 119 20.87 16.61 -2.19
N GLY A 120 20.15 15.71 -1.51
CA GLY A 120 18.69 15.72 -1.47
C GLY A 120 17.95 15.11 -2.68
N THR A 121 18.65 14.67 -3.73
CA THR A 121 18.00 14.11 -4.95
C THR A 121 17.52 12.65 -4.81
N GLY A 122 17.63 12.06 -3.62
CA GLY A 122 17.12 10.72 -3.32
C GLY A 122 17.99 9.55 -3.76
N LYS A 123 19.23 9.77 -4.22
CA LYS A 123 20.17 8.71 -4.68
C LYS A 123 20.32 7.57 -3.65
N THR A 124 20.70 7.92 -2.43
CA THR A 124 20.88 6.96 -1.32
C THR A 124 19.56 6.30 -0.94
N TYR A 125 18.48 7.08 -0.88
CA TYR A 125 17.17 6.57 -0.49
C TYR A 125 16.65 5.51 -1.49
N THR A 126 16.73 5.79 -2.79
CA THR A 126 16.37 4.85 -3.86
C THR A 126 17.28 3.62 -3.87
N ALA A 127 18.60 3.79 -3.68
CA ALA A 127 19.54 2.67 -3.62
C ALA A 127 19.26 1.73 -2.43
N VAL A 128 19.01 2.29 -1.24
CA VAL A 128 18.65 1.50 -0.04
C VAL A 128 17.33 0.77 -0.26
N ALA A 129 16.33 1.42 -0.87
CA ALA A 129 15.06 0.77 -1.19
C ALA A 129 15.23 -0.45 -2.11
N LEU A 130 16.10 -0.35 -3.12
CA LEU A 130 16.44 -1.46 -4.02
C LEU A 130 17.16 -2.60 -3.26
N ALA A 131 18.10 -2.26 -2.37
CA ALA A 131 18.79 -3.26 -1.55
C ALA A 131 17.83 -4.01 -0.61
N VAL A 132 16.90 -3.28 0.03
CA VAL A 132 15.87 -3.88 0.89
C VAL A 132 14.92 -4.76 0.08
N LYS A 133 14.55 -4.36 -1.13
CA LYS A 133 13.77 -5.19 -2.05
C LYS A 133 14.49 -6.52 -2.31
N ALA A 134 15.75 -6.47 -2.74
CA ALA A 134 16.54 -7.66 -3.03
C ALA A 134 16.69 -8.59 -1.80
N LEU A 135 16.80 -8.02 -0.61
CA LEU A 135 16.84 -8.79 0.65
C LEU A 135 15.49 -9.47 0.93
N LYS A 136 14.37 -8.75 0.78
CA LYS A 136 13.01 -9.31 0.95
C LYS A 136 12.72 -10.43 -0.06
N GLU A 137 13.13 -10.25 -1.30
CA GLU A 137 13.01 -11.24 -2.39
C GLU A 137 14.04 -12.37 -2.30
N ARG A 138 14.87 -12.40 -1.24
CA ARG A 138 15.91 -13.40 -0.99
C ARG A 138 16.96 -13.52 -2.10
N GLN A 139 17.12 -12.49 -2.93
CA GLN A 139 18.18 -12.40 -3.94
C GLN A 139 19.55 -12.20 -3.29
N VAL A 140 19.58 -11.57 -2.11
CA VAL A 140 20.80 -11.37 -1.32
C VAL A 140 20.60 -11.83 0.12
N ARG A 141 21.70 -12.19 0.80
CA ARG A 141 21.69 -12.63 2.20
C ARG A 141 21.91 -11.50 3.22
N ARG A 142 22.60 -10.42 2.82
CA ARG A 142 22.96 -9.30 3.68
C ARG A 142 23.15 -8.02 2.89
N ILE A 143 22.94 -6.88 3.53
CA ILE A 143 23.23 -5.53 3.01
C ILE A 143 24.38 -4.95 3.84
N ILE A 144 25.33 -4.30 3.18
CA ILE A 144 26.46 -3.62 3.84
C ILE A 144 26.31 -2.13 3.55
N LEU A 145 26.22 -1.32 4.61
CA LEU A 145 26.20 0.14 4.57
C LEU A 145 27.40 0.61 5.41
N THR A 146 28.35 1.28 4.77
CA THR A 146 29.61 1.75 5.38
C THR A 146 29.84 3.19 5.01
#